data_AF-N9RLF9-F1
#
_entry.id   AF-N9RLF9-F1
#
_cell.length_a   1.000
_cell.length_b   1.000
_cell.length_c   1.000
_cell.angle_alpha   90.00
_cell.angle_beta   90.00
_cell.angle_gamma   90.00
#
_symmetry.space_group_name_H-M   'P 1'
#
loop_
_entity.id
_entity.type
_entity.pdbx_description
1 polymer ?
#
loop_
_entity_poly.entity_id
_entity_poly.type
_entity_poly.pdbx_seq_one_letter_code
_entity_poly.pdbx_strand_id
1 'polypeptide(L)'
;MTIEVKKIESGYAVKFPFELKDNFKSVFKTAKWNPIAKQWEVGPRSFKKLTEWTESAEQVDAEIEKSKEVEEAEADLFSAKAELETIKNSITAKRKTHQEWQVILDELKTVKESIEIAKADRKAEEDEILKTRSQIQNFLNGVIDFDRIQKAKSEMSNLHRKVGERAKFDAQRSIIKEECEKLRNVGFISPALEYLASINYNRPDRDRISDCPDVLNIRPLKQDE
;
A
#
# COMPACT_ATOMS: atom_id res chain seq x y z
N MET A 1 -16.18 -12.48 58.70
CA MET A 1 -17.56 -12.16 59.22
C MET A 1 -17.55 -12.48 60.72
N THR A 2 -17.96 -11.61 61.65
CA THR A 2 -17.68 -11.84 63.09
C THR A 2 -18.52 -12.96 63.72
N ILE A 3 -17.90 -13.80 64.56
CA ILE A 3 -18.60 -14.86 65.30
C ILE A 3 -19.40 -14.21 66.44
N GLU A 4 -20.72 -14.35 66.44
CA GLU A 4 -21.61 -13.79 67.47
C GLU A 4 -22.17 -14.89 68.38
N VAL A 5 -21.96 -14.78 69.69
CA VAL A 5 -22.57 -15.65 70.70
C VAL A 5 -23.63 -14.88 71.51
N LYS A 6 -24.86 -15.40 71.58
CA LYS A 6 -25.98 -14.81 72.34
C LYS A 6 -26.58 -15.83 73.30
N LYS A 7 -26.93 -15.42 74.52
CA LYS A 7 -27.61 -16.30 75.48
C LYS A 7 -29.10 -16.37 75.16
N ILE A 8 -29.69 -17.56 75.21
CA ILE A 8 -31.12 -17.83 74.99
C ILE A 8 -31.69 -18.68 76.14
N GLU A 9 -33.02 -18.77 76.26
CA GLU A 9 -33.68 -19.52 77.34
C GLU A 9 -33.26 -21.01 77.39
N SER A 10 -33.00 -21.60 76.22
CA SER A 10 -32.61 -23.01 76.06
C SER A 10 -31.09 -23.25 76.09
N GLY A 11 -30.25 -22.22 76.23
CA GLY A 11 -28.79 -22.33 76.15
C GLY A 11 -28.10 -21.13 75.48
N TYR A 12 -27.38 -21.36 74.39
CA TYR A 12 -26.65 -20.33 73.66
C TYR A 12 -26.89 -20.45 72.16
N ALA A 13 -26.98 -19.31 71.47
CA ALA A 13 -27.05 -19.19 70.02
C ALA A 13 -25.72 -18.66 69.47
N VAL A 14 -25.26 -19.22 68.36
CA VAL A 14 -24.04 -18.76 67.67
C VAL A 14 -24.28 -18.53 66.18
N LYS A 15 -23.75 -17.43 65.67
CA LYS A 15 -23.62 -17.14 64.23
C LYS A 15 -22.14 -17.08 63.86
N PHE A 16 -21.78 -17.72 62.76
CA PHE A 16 -20.41 -17.79 62.26
C PHE A 16 -20.41 -18.03 60.74
N PRO A 17 -19.30 -17.73 60.04
CA PRO A 17 -19.09 -18.01 58.61
C PRO A 17 -19.43 -19.45 58.20
N PHE A 18 -20.01 -19.63 57.01
CA PHE A 18 -20.50 -20.95 56.59
C PHE A 18 -19.38 -21.99 56.46
N GLU A 19 -18.17 -21.56 56.12
CA GLU A 19 -16.97 -22.38 56.00
C GLU A 19 -16.63 -23.13 57.30
N LEU A 20 -16.99 -22.57 58.45
CA LEU A 20 -16.74 -23.17 59.77
C LEU A 20 -17.80 -24.17 60.22
N LYS A 21 -18.86 -24.40 59.42
CA LYS A 21 -20.01 -25.25 59.78
C LYS A 21 -19.62 -26.69 60.10
N ASP A 22 -18.73 -27.29 59.33
CA ASP A 22 -18.36 -28.69 59.52
C ASP A 22 -17.44 -28.86 60.74
N ASN A 23 -16.54 -27.89 60.96
CA ASN A 23 -15.77 -27.78 62.21
C ASN A 23 -16.73 -27.63 63.42
N PHE A 24 -17.67 -26.69 63.37
CA PHE A 24 -18.66 -26.48 64.43
C PHE A 24 -19.49 -27.74 64.75
N LYS A 25 -20.00 -28.42 63.72
CA LYS A 25 -20.79 -29.66 63.89
C LYS A 25 -19.98 -30.82 64.44
N SER A 26 -18.69 -30.88 64.15
CA SER A 26 -17.81 -31.92 64.69
C SER A 26 -17.66 -31.79 66.22
N VAL A 27 -17.63 -30.55 66.73
CA VAL A 27 -17.51 -30.23 68.16
C VAL A 27 -18.87 -30.27 68.87
N PHE A 28 -19.92 -29.73 68.25
CA PHE A 28 -21.27 -29.63 68.82
C PHE A 28 -22.29 -30.50 68.07
N LYS A 29 -22.18 -31.83 68.24
CA LYS A 29 -23.05 -32.82 67.58
C LYS A 29 -24.55 -32.66 67.89
N THR A 30 -24.89 -32.07 69.04
CA THR A 30 -26.28 -31.85 69.48
C THR A 30 -26.80 -30.46 69.12
N ALA A 31 -26.01 -29.63 68.43
CA ALA A 31 -26.43 -28.30 68.02
C ALA A 31 -27.61 -28.38 67.03
N LYS A 32 -28.59 -27.49 67.19
CA LYS A 32 -29.76 -27.39 66.31
C LYS A 32 -29.67 -26.13 65.47
N TRP A 33 -29.90 -26.26 64.17
CA TRP A 33 -30.02 -25.10 63.28
C TRP A 33 -31.38 -24.45 63.47
N ASN A 34 -31.40 -23.15 63.73
CA ASN A 34 -32.60 -22.33 63.74
C ASN A 34 -32.70 -21.57 62.40
N PRO A 35 -33.59 -21.99 61.47
CA PRO A 35 -33.69 -21.38 60.14
C PRO A 35 -34.30 -19.97 60.15
N ILE A 36 -35.09 -19.62 61.17
CA ILE A 36 -35.76 -18.32 61.28
C ILE A 36 -34.73 -17.25 61.66
N ALA A 37 -33.96 -17.52 62.72
CA ALA A 37 -32.93 -16.59 63.20
C ALA A 37 -31.58 -16.73 62.47
N LYS A 38 -31.44 -17.75 61.61
CA LYS A 38 -30.22 -18.13 60.89
C LYS A 38 -29.02 -18.28 61.86
N GLN A 39 -29.18 -19.12 62.89
CA GLN A 39 -28.17 -19.33 63.92
C GLN A 39 -28.17 -20.78 64.43
N TRP A 40 -27.07 -21.22 65.01
CA TRP A 40 -26.97 -22.52 65.67
C TRP A 40 -27.24 -22.40 67.16
N GLU A 41 -28.07 -23.28 67.71
CA GLU A 41 -28.38 -23.33 69.13
C GLU A 41 -27.69 -24.52 69.80
N VAL A 42 -26.99 -24.27 70.91
CA VAL A 42 -26.30 -25.25 71.73
C VAL A 42 -26.83 -25.24 73.15
N GLY A 43 -26.82 -26.40 73.81
CA GLY A 43 -27.34 -26.54 75.17
C GLY A 43 -26.57 -25.74 76.23
N PRO A 44 -27.17 -25.52 77.42
CA PRO A 44 -26.67 -24.60 78.42
C PRO A 44 -25.34 -25.03 79.08
N ARG A 45 -25.00 -26.32 79.01
CA ARG A 45 -23.72 -26.87 79.53
C ARG A 45 -22.53 -26.66 78.60
N SER A 46 -22.77 -26.18 77.38
CA SER A 46 -21.73 -26.09 76.33
C SER A 46 -20.95 -24.78 76.33
N PHE A 47 -21.24 -23.84 77.24
CA PHE A 47 -20.66 -22.50 77.24
C PHE A 47 -19.13 -22.46 77.17
N LYS A 48 -18.45 -23.21 78.05
CA LYS A 48 -16.99 -23.24 78.10
C LYS A 48 -16.37 -23.80 76.80
N LYS A 49 -16.99 -24.84 76.23
CA LYS A 49 -16.58 -25.39 74.93
C LYS A 49 -16.85 -24.41 73.80
N LEU A 50 -17.93 -23.63 73.91
CA LEU A 50 -18.32 -22.61 72.93
C LEU A 50 -17.27 -21.51 72.86
N THR A 51 -16.82 -21.01 74.01
CA THR A 51 -15.78 -19.97 74.10
C THR A 51 -14.43 -20.47 73.57
N GLU A 52 -14.03 -21.68 73.94
CA GLU A 52 -12.79 -22.31 73.42
C GLU A 52 -12.88 -22.53 71.89
N TRP A 53 -14.06 -22.91 71.39
CA TRP A 53 -14.29 -23.06 69.96
C TRP A 53 -14.29 -21.72 69.22
N THR A 54 -14.91 -20.66 69.77
CA THR A 54 -14.93 -19.34 69.12
C THR A 54 -13.53 -18.76 68.96
N GLU A 55 -12.66 -18.90 69.97
CA GLU A 55 -11.26 -18.43 69.89
C GLU A 55 -10.47 -19.17 68.80
N SER A 56 -10.63 -20.49 68.70
CA SER A 56 -10.00 -21.28 67.64
C SER A 56 -10.61 -21.01 66.26
N ALA A 57 -11.92 -20.78 66.19
CA ALA A 57 -12.65 -20.54 64.96
C ALA A 57 -12.35 -19.16 64.36
N GLU A 58 -12.12 -18.13 65.19
CA GLU A 58 -11.68 -16.80 64.74
C GLU A 58 -10.30 -16.85 64.05
N GLN A 59 -9.37 -17.67 64.56
CA GLN A 59 -8.06 -17.85 63.93
C GLN A 59 -8.17 -18.54 62.57
N VAL A 60 -8.99 -19.60 62.49
CA VAL A 60 -9.24 -20.32 61.24
C VAL A 60 -9.98 -19.43 60.23
N ASP A 61 -10.94 -18.62 60.65
CA ASP A 61 -11.63 -17.66 59.77
C ASP A 61 -10.65 -16.64 59.18
N ALA A 62 -9.79 -16.06 60.02
CA ALA A 62 -8.78 -15.09 59.58
C ALA A 62 -7.76 -15.71 58.60
N GLU A 63 -7.42 -16.99 58.77
CA GLU A 63 -6.54 -17.71 57.84
C GLU A 63 -7.24 -18.02 56.52
N ILE A 64 -8.53 -18.39 56.55
CA ILE A 64 -9.35 -18.59 55.35
C ILE A 64 -9.52 -17.27 54.58
N GLU A 65 -9.81 -16.16 55.25
CA GLU A 65 -9.91 -14.84 54.62
C GLU A 65 -8.58 -14.45 53.95
N LYS A 66 -7.45 -14.63 54.64
CA LYS A 66 -6.11 -14.39 54.05
C LYS A 66 -5.81 -15.28 52.86
N SER A 67 -6.16 -16.57 52.92
CA SER A 67 -5.95 -17.50 51.81
C SER A 67 -6.72 -17.05 50.57
N LYS A 68 -7.98 -16.61 50.75
CA LYS A 68 -8.80 -16.09 49.66
C LYS A 68 -8.22 -14.81 49.06
N GLU A 69 -7.75 -13.88 49.89
CA GLU A 69 -7.09 -12.65 49.42
C GLU A 69 -5.82 -12.95 48.61
N VAL A 70 -5.02 -13.94 49.04
CA VAL A 70 -3.83 -14.37 48.31
C VAL A 70 -4.21 -15.01 46.97
N GLU A 71 -5.20 -15.90 46.94
CA GLU A 71 -5.69 -16.51 45.71
C GLU A 71 -6.22 -15.47 44.71
N GLU A 72 -6.97 -14.48 45.18
CA GLU A 72 -7.47 -13.37 44.34
C GLU A 72 -6.30 -12.53 43.79
N ALA A 73 -5.34 -12.16 44.65
CA ALA A 73 -4.16 -11.40 44.21
C ALA A 73 -3.29 -12.19 43.22
N GLU A 74 -3.17 -13.51 43.37
CA GLU A 74 -2.47 -14.37 42.42
C GLU A 74 -3.20 -14.46 41.07
N ALA A 75 -4.53 -14.54 41.09
CA ALA A 75 -5.35 -14.54 39.88
C ALA A 75 -5.23 -13.19 39.13
N ASP A 76 -5.28 -12.07 39.84
CA ASP A 76 -5.09 -10.73 39.27
C ASP A 76 -3.69 -10.57 38.68
N LEU A 77 -2.66 -11.02 39.38
CA LEU A 77 -1.27 -10.97 38.92
C LEU A 77 -1.06 -11.87 37.69
N PHE A 78 -1.71 -13.02 37.63
CA PHE A 78 -1.70 -13.89 36.45
C PHE A 78 -2.35 -13.20 35.24
N SER A 79 -3.52 -12.60 35.44
CA SER A 79 -4.24 -11.85 34.40
C SER A 79 -3.41 -10.69 33.87
N ALA A 80 -2.86 -9.86 34.77
CA ALA A 80 -2.03 -8.72 34.41
C ALA A 80 -0.76 -9.14 33.66
N LYS A 81 -0.14 -10.26 34.02
CA LYS A 81 1.02 -10.82 33.29
C LYS A 81 0.63 -11.28 31.89
N ALA A 82 -0.52 -11.93 31.72
CA ALA A 82 -0.99 -12.38 30.42
C ALA A 82 -1.32 -11.20 29.48
N GLU A 83 -1.94 -10.14 30.00
CA GLU A 83 -2.18 -8.90 29.27
C GLU A 83 -0.87 -8.24 28.83
N LEU A 84 0.09 -8.12 29.75
CA LEU A 84 1.40 -7.53 29.48
C LEU A 84 2.14 -8.28 28.37
N GLU A 85 2.08 -9.61 28.37
CA GLU A 85 2.71 -10.43 27.33
C GLU A 85 2.03 -10.25 25.96
N THR A 86 0.70 -10.15 25.96
CA THR A 86 -0.08 -9.86 24.75
C THR A 86 0.29 -8.49 24.18
N ILE A 87 0.41 -7.47 25.02
CA ILE A 87 0.82 -6.12 24.63
C ILE A 87 2.25 -6.14 24.07
N LYS A 88 3.18 -6.83 24.73
CA LYS A 88 4.56 -6.97 24.22
C LYS A 88 4.61 -7.60 22.83
N ASN A 89 3.86 -8.68 22.62
CA ASN A 89 3.79 -9.34 21.32
C ASN A 89 3.16 -8.45 20.24
N SER A 90 2.17 -7.63 20.61
CA SER A 90 1.62 -6.63 19.70
C SER A 90 2.65 -5.55 19.32
N ILE A 91 3.44 -5.08 20.30
CA ILE A 91 4.49 -4.09 20.07
C ILE A 91 5.59 -4.64 19.16
N THR A 92 6.05 -5.87 19.38
CA THR A 92 7.09 -6.49 18.55
C THR A 92 6.61 -6.68 17.11
N ALA A 93 5.38 -7.15 16.91
CA ALA A 93 4.76 -7.25 15.59
C ALA A 93 4.69 -5.88 14.87
N LYS A 94 4.17 -4.85 15.56
CA LYS A 94 4.08 -3.48 15.00
C LYS A 94 5.46 -2.88 14.67
N ARG A 95 6.48 -3.14 15.50
CA ARG A 95 7.85 -2.69 15.22
C ARG A 95 8.42 -3.35 13.97
N LYS A 96 8.18 -4.65 13.77
CA LYS A 96 8.60 -5.36 12.57
C LYS A 96 7.93 -4.76 11.33
N THR A 97 6.62 -4.56 11.37
CA THR A 97 5.89 -3.91 10.27
C THR A 97 6.43 -2.50 10.00
N HIS A 98 6.69 -1.69 11.04
CA HIS A 98 7.28 -0.36 10.85
C HIS A 98 8.63 -0.43 10.13
N GLN A 99 9.50 -1.39 10.48
CA GLN A 99 10.78 -1.58 9.81
C GLN A 99 10.60 -1.96 8.33
N GLU A 100 9.69 -2.88 8.02
CA GLU A 100 9.37 -3.26 6.63
C GLU A 100 8.90 -2.05 5.81
N TRP A 101 8.01 -1.22 6.38
CA TRP A 101 7.52 -0.01 5.72
C TRP A 101 8.61 1.06 5.55
N GLN A 102 9.56 1.15 6.49
CA GLN A 102 10.69 2.07 6.38
C GLN A 102 11.62 1.68 5.21
N VAL A 103 11.88 0.38 5.03
CA VAL A 103 12.66 -0.12 3.88
C VAL A 103 11.98 0.26 2.57
N ILE A 104 10.68 0.02 2.45
CA ILE A 104 9.89 0.39 1.25
C ILE A 104 9.95 1.90 1.01
N LEU A 105 9.84 2.71 2.05
CA LEU A 105 9.90 4.17 1.93
C LEU A 105 11.25 4.63 1.39
N ASP A 106 12.35 4.00 1.83
CA ASP A 106 13.69 4.35 1.37
C ASP A 106 13.94 3.87 -0.07
N GLU A 107 13.41 2.70 -0.47
CA GLU A 107 13.39 2.26 -1.88
C GLU A 107 12.59 3.22 -2.78
N LEU A 108 11.43 3.70 -2.32
CA LEU A 108 10.64 4.67 -3.08
C LEU A 108 11.37 6.00 -3.28
N LYS A 109 12.17 6.45 -2.30
CA LYS A 109 12.99 7.66 -2.46
C LYS A 109 14.06 7.47 -3.53
N THR A 110 14.78 6.35 -3.51
CA THR A 110 15.84 6.09 -4.50
C THR A 110 15.28 5.95 -5.92
N VAL A 111 14.13 5.28 -6.08
CA VAL A 111 13.42 5.20 -7.38
C VAL A 111 12.95 6.58 -7.84
N LYS A 112 12.47 7.43 -6.93
CA LYS A 112 12.07 8.80 -7.29
C LYS A 112 13.26 9.61 -7.80
N GLU A 113 14.42 9.50 -7.16
CA GLU A 113 15.64 10.17 -7.59
C GLU A 113 16.09 9.69 -8.97
N SER A 114 16.05 8.38 -9.23
CA SER A 114 16.41 7.82 -10.54
C SER A 114 15.45 8.25 -11.66
N ILE A 115 14.15 8.40 -11.36
CA ILE A 115 13.17 8.94 -12.29
C ILE A 115 13.50 10.39 -12.68
N GLU A 116 13.88 11.23 -11.72
CA GLU A 116 14.22 12.62 -12.02
C GLU A 116 15.51 12.74 -12.85
N ILE A 117 16.51 11.89 -12.60
CA ILE A 117 17.70 11.78 -13.45
C ILE A 117 17.30 11.37 -14.87
N ALA A 118 16.53 10.29 -15.02
CA ALA A 118 16.11 9.79 -16.33
C ALA A 118 15.26 10.82 -17.11
N LYS A 119 14.46 11.63 -16.43
CA LYS A 119 13.71 12.74 -17.06
C LYS A 119 14.65 13.84 -17.56
N ALA A 120 15.68 14.19 -16.79
CA ALA A 120 16.66 15.18 -17.19
C ALA A 120 17.45 14.69 -18.41
N ASP A 121 17.90 13.43 -18.40
CA ASP A 121 18.61 12.80 -19.52
C ASP A 121 17.74 12.75 -20.77
N ARG A 122 16.47 12.33 -20.64
CA ARG A 122 15.53 12.31 -21.78
C ARG A 122 15.37 13.70 -22.39
N LYS A 123 15.23 14.74 -21.57
CA LYS A 123 15.11 16.11 -22.05
C LYS A 123 16.38 16.58 -22.76
N ALA A 124 17.56 16.25 -22.21
CA ALA A 124 18.82 16.58 -22.84
C ALA A 124 18.95 15.93 -24.23
N GLU A 125 18.60 14.64 -24.34
CA GLU A 125 18.58 13.93 -25.62
C GLU A 125 17.54 14.50 -26.60
N GLU A 126 16.33 14.84 -26.13
CA GLU A 126 15.31 15.52 -26.95
C GLU A 126 15.84 16.86 -27.51
N ASP A 127 16.51 17.67 -26.67
CA ASP A 127 17.11 18.94 -27.08
C ASP A 127 18.26 18.74 -28.08
N GLU A 128 19.11 17.72 -27.90
CA GLU A 128 20.19 17.38 -28.85
C GLU A 128 19.64 16.84 -30.18
N ILE A 129 18.58 16.03 -30.16
CA ILE A 129 17.87 15.60 -31.38
C ILE A 129 17.32 16.82 -32.12
N LEU A 130 16.71 17.78 -31.42
CA LEU A 130 16.20 19.00 -32.04
C LEU A 130 17.33 19.84 -32.65
N LYS A 131 18.44 20.05 -31.93
CA LYS A 131 19.62 20.74 -32.45
C LYS A 131 20.17 20.06 -33.70
N THR A 132 20.35 18.74 -33.65
CA THR A 132 20.84 17.94 -34.78
C THR A 132 19.89 18.04 -35.98
N ARG A 133 18.58 17.95 -35.74
CA ARG A 133 17.55 18.12 -36.77
C ARG A 133 17.62 19.52 -37.40
N SER A 134 17.77 20.57 -36.60
CA SER A 134 17.93 21.94 -37.10
C SER A 134 19.22 22.11 -37.90
N GLN A 135 20.33 21.49 -37.49
CA GLN A 135 21.59 21.50 -38.24
C GLN A 135 21.44 20.80 -39.59
N ILE A 136 20.82 19.62 -39.61
CA ILE A 136 20.51 18.89 -40.85
C ILE A 136 19.63 19.74 -41.76
N GLN A 137 18.56 20.34 -41.23
CA GLN A 137 17.67 21.19 -42.00
C GLN A 137 18.39 22.41 -42.57
N ASN A 138 19.23 23.07 -41.78
CA ASN A 138 20.04 24.21 -42.24
C ASN A 138 21.01 23.83 -43.35
N PHE A 139 21.68 22.67 -43.22
CA PHE A 139 22.55 22.15 -44.27
C PHE A 139 21.76 21.90 -45.56
N LEU A 140 20.62 21.24 -45.44
CA LEU A 140 19.80 20.86 -46.59
C LEU A 140 19.13 22.06 -47.26
N ASN A 141 18.75 23.11 -46.52
CA ASN A 141 18.27 24.37 -47.12
C ASN A 141 19.29 25.00 -48.08
N GLY A 142 20.59 24.70 -47.91
CA GLY A 142 21.64 25.13 -48.84
C GLY A 142 21.75 24.25 -50.10
N VAL A 143 21.15 23.07 -50.12
CA VAL A 143 21.22 22.09 -51.22
C VAL A 143 19.91 22.04 -52.01
N ILE A 144 18.79 21.98 -51.29
CA ILE A 144 17.44 21.83 -51.84
C ILE A 144 16.52 22.93 -51.30
N ASP A 145 15.58 23.34 -52.12
CA ASP A 145 14.59 24.35 -51.75
C ASP A 145 13.35 23.69 -51.13
N PHE A 146 13.32 23.58 -49.79
CA PHE A 146 12.18 22.97 -49.10
C PHE A 146 10.87 23.72 -49.27
N ASP A 147 10.89 25.03 -49.37
CA ASP A 147 9.68 25.82 -49.55
C ASP A 147 9.06 25.53 -50.93
N ARG A 148 9.91 25.41 -51.96
CA ARG A 148 9.50 25.01 -53.30
C ARG A 148 8.95 23.58 -53.31
N ILE A 149 9.58 22.64 -52.60
CA ILE A 149 9.09 21.26 -52.46
C ILE A 149 7.74 21.21 -51.75
N GLN A 150 7.56 21.94 -50.64
CA GLN A 150 6.31 21.95 -49.88
C GLN A 150 5.18 22.55 -50.70
N LYS A 151 5.43 23.66 -51.41
CA LYS A 151 4.46 24.25 -52.35
C LYS A 151 4.06 23.26 -53.44
N ALA A 152 5.05 22.62 -54.08
CA ALA A 152 4.80 21.62 -55.11
C ALA A 152 3.99 20.43 -54.56
N LYS A 153 4.31 19.93 -53.36
CA LYS A 153 3.56 18.85 -52.69
C LYS A 153 2.10 19.25 -52.41
N SER A 154 1.88 20.45 -51.85
CA SER A 154 0.53 20.96 -51.59
C SER A 154 -0.29 21.12 -52.87
N GLU A 155 0.33 21.66 -53.92
CA GLU A 155 -0.31 21.79 -55.22
C GLU A 155 -0.60 20.43 -55.86
N MET A 156 0.34 19.49 -55.83
CA MET A 156 0.12 18.12 -56.29
C MET A 156 -1.04 17.47 -55.54
N SER A 157 -1.14 17.65 -54.21
CA SER A 157 -2.24 17.10 -53.40
C SER A 157 -3.61 17.62 -53.86
N ASN A 158 -3.68 18.93 -54.14
CA ASN A 158 -4.89 19.57 -54.64
C ASN A 158 -5.26 19.12 -56.07
N LEU A 159 -4.25 18.93 -56.93
CA LEU A 159 -4.45 18.57 -58.34
C LEU A 159 -4.76 17.07 -58.52
N HIS A 160 -4.25 16.20 -57.64
CA HIS A 160 -4.41 14.74 -57.74
C HIS A 160 -5.87 14.27 -57.68
N ARG A 161 -6.76 15.09 -57.11
CA ARG A 161 -8.20 14.82 -57.00
C ARG A 161 -9.02 15.44 -58.13
N LYS A 162 -8.43 16.25 -59.00
CA LYS A 162 -9.12 16.97 -60.08
C LYS A 162 -8.95 16.22 -61.40
N VAL A 163 -9.97 16.22 -62.25
CA VAL A 163 -9.91 15.65 -63.61
C VAL A 163 -9.33 16.66 -64.59
N GLY A 164 -8.47 16.23 -65.51
CA GLY A 164 -7.95 17.05 -66.61
C GLY A 164 -6.76 17.96 -66.26
N GLU A 165 -6.25 17.90 -65.03
CA GLU A 165 -5.17 18.75 -64.52
C GLU A 165 -3.78 18.09 -64.56
N ARG A 166 -3.65 17.00 -65.35
CA ARG A 166 -2.43 16.19 -65.43
C ARG A 166 -1.18 17.01 -65.75
N ALA A 167 -1.27 17.96 -66.69
CA ALA A 167 -0.11 18.77 -67.08
C ALA A 167 0.42 19.63 -65.92
N LYS A 168 -0.48 20.22 -65.11
CA LYS A 168 -0.10 21.00 -63.92
C LYS A 168 0.47 20.09 -62.84
N PHE A 169 -0.11 18.90 -62.64
CA PHE A 169 0.43 17.92 -61.70
C PHE A 169 1.84 17.47 -62.09
N ASP A 170 2.05 17.16 -63.38
CA ASP A 170 3.35 16.75 -63.90
C ASP A 170 4.39 17.88 -63.77
N ALA A 171 4.01 19.14 -63.95
CA ALA A 171 4.89 20.29 -63.71
C ALA A 171 5.36 20.36 -62.25
N GLN A 172 4.45 20.18 -61.28
CA GLN A 172 4.82 20.17 -59.85
C GLN A 172 5.67 18.94 -59.49
N ARG A 173 5.40 17.79 -60.10
CA ARG A 173 6.22 16.59 -59.93
C ARG A 173 7.64 16.78 -60.48
N SER A 174 7.81 17.49 -61.60
CA SER A 174 9.12 17.82 -62.16
C SER A 174 9.95 18.69 -61.21
N ILE A 175 9.32 19.65 -60.53
CA ILE A 175 9.99 20.45 -59.49
C ILE A 175 10.56 19.54 -58.39
N ILE A 176 9.77 18.57 -57.90
CA ILE A 176 10.26 17.62 -56.88
C ILE A 176 11.42 16.77 -57.43
N LYS A 177 11.36 16.34 -58.70
CA LYS A 177 12.45 15.58 -59.35
C LYS A 177 13.75 16.38 -59.44
N GLU A 178 13.67 17.65 -59.81
CA GLU A 178 14.85 18.54 -59.86
C GLU A 178 15.53 18.62 -58.49
N GLU A 179 14.76 18.78 -57.41
CA GLU A 179 15.30 18.84 -56.06
C GLU A 179 15.84 17.47 -55.57
N CYS A 180 15.22 16.35 -56.00
CA CYS A 180 15.79 15.01 -55.78
C CYS A 180 17.17 14.86 -56.43
N GLU A 181 17.34 15.37 -57.66
CA GLU A 181 18.61 15.30 -58.38
C GLU A 181 19.70 16.13 -57.69
N LYS A 182 19.37 17.34 -57.21
CA LYS A 182 20.30 18.14 -56.39
C LYS A 182 20.75 17.39 -55.15
N LEU A 183 19.83 16.74 -54.44
CA LEU A 183 20.14 15.95 -53.25
C LEU A 183 21.03 14.74 -53.59
N ARG A 184 20.76 14.05 -54.71
CA ARG A 184 21.60 12.94 -55.21
C ARG A 184 23.00 13.38 -55.59
N ASN A 185 23.15 14.56 -56.19
CA ASN A 185 24.45 15.11 -56.58
C ASN A 185 25.39 15.37 -55.40
N VAL A 186 24.83 15.63 -54.21
CA VAL A 186 25.60 15.74 -52.96
C VAL A 186 25.73 14.42 -52.19
N GLY A 187 25.32 13.30 -52.81
CA GLY A 187 25.49 11.95 -52.25
C GLY A 187 24.39 11.51 -51.28
N PHE A 188 23.20 12.13 -51.33
CA PHE A 188 22.09 11.80 -50.43
C PHE A 188 20.82 11.43 -51.19
N ILE A 189 19.94 10.67 -50.55
CA ILE A 189 18.60 10.35 -51.04
C ILE A 189 17.56 10.59 -49.96
N SER A 190 16.36 11.00 -50.37
CA SER A 190 15.18 11.07 -49.50
C SER A 190 14.12 10.12 -50.06
N PRO A 191 13.83 8.99 -49.39
CA PRO A 191 12.77 8.08 -49.82
C PRO A 191 11.41 8.78 -49.93
N ALA A 192 11.18 9.82 -49.13
CA ALA A 192 9.97 10.64 -49.20
C ALA A 192 9.90 11.44 -50.50
N LEU A 193 10.98 12.10 -50.89
CA LEU A 193 11.02 12.86 -52.14
C LEU A 193 10.96 11.94 -53.37
N GLU A 194 11.62 10.78 -53.33
CA GLU A 194 11.55 9.77 -54.38
C GLU A 194 10.13 9.21 -54.54
N TYR A 195 9.46 8.93 -53.41
CA TYR A 195 8.05 8.56 -53.41
C TYR A 195 7.21 9.63 -54.11
N LEU A 196 7.28 10.89 -53.68
CA LEU A 196 6.54 12.01 -54.28
C LEU A 196 6.84 12.16 -55.78
N ALA A 197 8.10 12.04 -56.18
CA ALA A 197 8.54 12.10 -57.57
C ALA A 197 8.01 10.95 -58.44
N SER A 198 7.63 9.82 -57.83
CA SER A 198 7.12 8.61 -58.49
C SER A 198 5.59 8.51 -58.55
N ILE A 199 4.86 9.35 -57.81
CA ILE A 199 3.39 9.29 -57.73
C ILE A 199 2.75 9.39 -59.11
N ASN A 200 1.76 8.52 -59.34
CA ASN A 200 0.97 8.51 -60.57
C ASN A 200 -0.32 9.32 -60.40
N TYR A 201 -0.48 10.35 -61.23
CA TYR A 201 -1.68 11.17 -61.29
C TYR A 201 -2.97 10.35 -61.49
N ASN A 202 -2.92 9.28 -62.28
CA ASN A 202 -4.10 8.47 -62.61
C ASN A 202 -4.47 7.44 -61.52
N ARG A 203 -3.70 7.34 -60.43
CA ARG A 203 -3.91 6.34 -59.35
C ARG A 203 -3.97 6.97 -57.96
N PRO A 204 -4.89 7.92 -57.70
CA PRO A 204 -5.06 8.52 -56.37
C PRO A 204 -5.54 7.54 -55.30
N ASP A 205 -6.10 6.40 -55.71
CA ASP A 205 -6.48 5.27 -54.84
C ASP A 205 -5.28 4.63 -54.16
N ARG A 206 -4.17 4.49 -54.90
CA ARG A 206 -2.95 3.76 -54.53
C ARG A 206 -1.82 4.69 -54.08
N ASP A 207 -1.59 5.77 -54.82
CA ASP A 207 -0.40 6.62 -54.68
C ASP A 207 -0.71 7.89 -53.87
N ARG A 208 -1.14 7.74 -52.62
CA ARG A 208 -1.63 8.87 -51.82
C ARG A 208 -0.49 9.78 -51.35
N ILE A 209 -0.58 11.06 -51.70
CA ILE A 209 0.38 12.09 -51.26
C ILE A 209 0.40 12.24 -49.72
N SER A 210 -0.70 11.92 -49.03
CA SER A 210 -0.79 11.92 -47.56
C SER A 210 0.10 10.88 -46.88
N ASP A 211 0.42 9.80 -47.59
CA ASP A 211 1.13 8.65 -47.04
C ASP A 211 2.66 8.84 -47.19
N CYS A 212 3.08 9.98 -47.74
CA CYS A 212 4.47 10.37 -47.85
C CYS A 212 5.11 10.46 -46.46
N PRO A 213 6.22 9.74 -46.21
CA PRO A 213 6.96 9.82 -44.96
C PRO A 213 7.62 11.20 -44.76
N ASP A 214 8.25 11.41 -43.61
CA ASP A 214 8.95 12.67 -43.31
C ASP A 214 9.98 12.99 -44.40
N VAL A 215 9.87 14.18 -44.99
CA VAL A 215 10.72 14.66 -46.11
C VAL A 215 12.18 14.78 -45.66
N LEU A 216 12.39 14.99 -44.35
CA LEU A 216 13.71 15.05 -43.72
C LEU A 216 14.33 13.69 -43.42
N ASN A 217 13.65 12.58 -43.74
CA ASN A 217 14.26 11.26 -43.71
C ASN A 217 15.23 11.12 -44.89
N ILE A 218 16.49 11.45 -44.63
CA ILE A 218 17.56 11.45 -45.63
C ILE A 218 18.60 10.41 -45.26
N ARG A 219 19.10 9.73 -46.28
CA ARG A 219 20.08 8.66 -46.13
C ARG A 219 21.22 8.91 -47.12
N PRO A 220 22.46 8.56 -46.76
CA PRO A 220 23.55 8.56 -47.74
C PRO A 220 23.16 7.62 -48.89
N LEU A 221 23.41 8.09 -50.11
CA LEU A 221 23.34 7.23 -51.29
C LEU A 221 24.40 6.14 -51.06
N LYS A 222 23.98 4.88 -50.92
CA LYS A 222 24.94 3.78 -50.85
C LYS A 222 25.77 3.85 -52.13
N GLN A 223 27.09 4.06 -51.97
CA GLN A 223 28.01 3.77 -53.06
C GLN A 223 27.96 2.25 -53.21
N ASP A 224 27.31 1.78 -54.27
CA ASP A 224 27.51 0.40 -54.70
C ASP A 224 29.01 0.26 -55.00
N GLU A 225 29.70 -0.63 -54.28
CA GLU A 225 31.03 -1.14 -54.64
C GLU A 225 30.97 -1.87 -56.00
#